data_AF-A0A956H568-F1
#
_entry.id   AF-A0A956H568-F1
#
_cell.length_a   1.000
_cell.length_b   1.000
_cell.length_c   1.000
_cell.angle_alpha   90.00
_cell.angle_beta   90.00
_cell.angle_gamma   90.00
#
_symmetry.space_group_name_H-M   'P 1'
#
loop_
_entity.id
_entity.type
_entity.pdbx_description
1 polymer ?
#
loop_
_entity_poly.entity_id
_entity_poly.type
_entity_poly.pdbx_seq_one_letter_code
_entity_poly.pdbx_strand_id
1 'polypeptide(L)'
;ALHDLLALVCGFPSFYGRIWDAFWDAITGLVQMPHVVMIWDWDLLATRLPRSALSLLESLTSAREQYPETAAELRLHAEGDAVIDVAAEFRRLEAIAKLS
;
A
#
# COMPACT_ATOMS: atom_id res chain seq x y z
N ALA A 1 12.77 6.78 2.25
CA ALA A 1 12.69 5.61 3.15
C ALA A 1 11.58 4.64 2.72
N LEU A 2 10.29 4.94 2.92
CA LEU A 2 9.19 4.04 2.50
C LEU A 2 9.12 3.87 0.97
N HIS A 3 9.08 4.97 0.22
CA HIS A 3 9.04 4.92 -1.25
C HIS A 3 10.25 4.20 -1.86
N ASP A 4 11.44 4.32 -1.26
CA ASP A 4 12.63 3.59 -1.73
C ASP A 4 12.49 2.08 -1.50
N LEU A 5 11.92 1.67 -0.36
CA LEU A 5 11.62 0.27 -0.08
C LEU A 5 10.59 -0.26 -1.09
N LEU A 6 9.49 0.47 -1.31
CA LEU A 6 8.47 0.11 -2.30
C LEU A 6 9.07 -0.03 -3.70
N ALA A 7 9.89 0.93 -4.12
CA ALA A 7 10.56 0.87 -5.41
C ALA A 7 11.49 -0.34 -5.55
N LEU A 8 12.24 -0.66 -4.50
CA LEU A 8 13.13 -1.82 -4.48
C LEU A 8 12.35 -3.14 -4.57
N VAL A 9 11.32 -3.33 -3.74
CA VAL A 9 10.60 -4.61 -3.67
C VAL A 9 9.66 -4.84 -4.85
N CYS A 10 9.11 -3.78 -5.43
CA CYS A 10 8.22 -3.85 -6.59
C CYS A 10 8.96 -3.68 -7.93
N GLY A 11 10.28 -3.43 -7.92
CA GLY A 11 11.08 -3.27 -9.13
C GLY A 11 10.71 -2.03 -9.96
N PHE A 12 10.39 -0.90 -9.30
CA PHE A 12 10.02 0.32 -10.00
C PHE A 12 11.20 0.91 -10.79
N PRO A 13 10.92 1.62 -11.91
CA PRO A 13 11.96 2.18 -12.76
C PRO A 13 12.78 3.28 -12.06
N SER A 14 14.00 3.54 -12.55
CA SER A 14 14.92 4.52 -11.97
C SER A 14 14.38 5.95 -11.94
N PHE A 15 13.40 6.28 -12.80
CA PHE A 15 12.73 7.57 -12.84
C PHE A 15 11.54 7.67 -11.87
N TYR A 16 11.33 6.68 -11.00
CA TYR A 16 10.28 6.70 -9.99
C TYR A 16 10.38 7.94 -9.08
N GLY A 17 9.33 8.76 -9.10
CA GLY A 17 9.29 10.09 -8.48
C GLY A 17 9.19 10.13 -6.96
N ARG A 18 9.01 8.98 -6.28
CA ARG A 18 8.89 8.85 -4.81
C ARG A 18 7.79 9.71 -4.18
N ILE A 19 6.66 9.79 -4.87
CA ILE A 19 5.41 10.40 -4.42
C ILE A 19 4.24 9.44 -4.69
N TRP A 20 3.07 9.68 -4.12
CA TRP A 20 1.92 8.79 -4.25
C TRP A 20 1.37 8.71 -5.68
N ASP A 21 1.33 9.82 -6.41
CA ASP A 21 0.91 9.80 -7.83
C ASP A 21 1.85 8.92 -8.67
N ALA A 22 3.16 9.03 -8.46
CA ALA A 22 4.13 8.15 -9.13
C ALA A 22 4.01 6.68 -8.68
N PHE A 23 3.57 6.43 -7.44
CA PHE A 23 3.29 5.07 -6.95
C PHE A 23 2.09 4.49 -7.69
N TRP A 24 1.01 5.27 -7.82
CA TRP A 24 -0.18 4.89 -8.59
C TRP A 24 0.17 4.54 -10.03
N ASP A 25 0.90 5.42 -10.73
CA ASP A 25 1.35 5.18 -12.10
C ASP A 25 2.15 3.87 -12.19
N ALA A 26 3.03 3.64 -11.22
CA ALA A 26 3.88 2.46 -11.21
C ALA A 26 3.08 1.16 -11.11
N ILE A 27 2.21 1.04 -10.10
CA ILE A 27 1.45 -0.18 -9.83
C ILE A 27 0.32 -0.45 -10.84
N THR A 28 -0.10 0.56 -11.61
CA THR A 28 -1.17 0.42 -12.60
C THR A 28 -0.68 0.29 -14.04
N GLY A 29 0.54 0.74 -14.35
CA GLY A 29 0.98 0.76 -15.75
C GLY A 29 2.48 0.65 -16.03
N LEU A 30 3.36 0.71 -15.02
CA LEU A 30 4.81 0.66 -15.28
C LEU A 30 5.47 -0.65 -14.91
N VAL A 31 4.89 -1.41 -13.98
CA VAL A 31 5.41 -2.72 -13.58
C VAL A 31 4.32 -3.79 -13.63
N GLN A 32 4.75 -5.03 -13.85
CA GLN A 32 3.89 -6.17 -13.62
C GLN A 32 3.80 -6.41 -12.11
N MET A 33 2.62 -6.17 -11.54
CA MET A 33 2.40 -6.41 -10.12
C MET A 33 2.42 -7.91 -9.79
N PRO A 34 2.90 -8.31 -8.61
CA PRO A 34 2.77 -9.68 -8.14
C PRO A 34 1.29 -10.02 -7.90
N HIS A 35 0.94 -11.30 -7.92
CA HIS A 35 -0.43 -11.73 -7.62
C HIS A 35 -0.87 -11.40 -6.19
N VAL A 36 0.06 -11.36 -5.24
CA VAL A 36 -0.22 -11.07 -3.83
C VAL A 36 0.85 -10.12 -3.29
N VAL A 37 0.41 -9.06 -2.63
CA VAL A 37 1.25 -8.17 -1.81
C VAL A 37 0.92 -8.46 -0.35
N MET A 38 1.93 -8.87 0.41
CA MET A 38 1.84 -9.08 1.86
C MET A 38 2.62 -8.00 2.57
N ILE A 39 1.97 -7.32 3.51
CA ILE A 39 2.62 -6.31 4.35
C ILE A 39 2.63 -6.81 5.79
N TRP A 40 3.84 -7.07 6.29
CA TRP A 40 4.11 -7.54 7.63
C TRP A 40 4.32 -6.39 8.60
N ASP A 41 4.04 -6.64 9.87
CA ASP A 41 4.13 -5.66 10.96
C ASP A 41 3.39 -4.35 10.61
N TRP A 42 2.21 -4.47 10.01
CA TRP A 42 1.42 -3.35 9.53
C TRP A 42 1.16 -2.30 10.62
N ASP A 43 0.92 -2.74 11.85
CA ASP A 43 0.68 -1.84 12.98
C ASP A 43 1.84 -0.90 13.25
N LEU A 44 3.08 -1.33 13.00
CA LEU A 44 4.25 -0.48 13.13
C LEU A 44 4.24 0.64 12.07
N LEU A 45 3.93 0.29 10.81
CA LEU A 45 3.82 1.25 9.72
C LEU A 45 2.66 2.22 9.95
N ALA A 46 1.48 1.71 10.26
CA ALA A 46 0.26 2.48 10.49
C ALA A 46 0.38 3.42 11.69
N THR A 47 1.05 3.00 12.76
CA THR A 47 1.26 3.83 13.95
C THR A 47 2.30 4.92 13.70
N ARG A 48 3.41 4.61 13.00
CA ARG A 48 4.49 5.57 12.78
C ARG A 48 4.23 6.54 11.64
N LEU A 49 3.54 6.09 10.59
CA LEU A 49 3.30 6.82 9.35
C LEU A 49 1.83 6.68 8.90
N PRO A 50 0.84 7.11 9.71
CA PRO A 50 -0.58 6.85 9.44
C PRO A 50 -1.06 7.38 8.08
N ARG A 51 -0.60 8.57 7.68
CA ARG A 51 -0.94 9.15 6.37
C ARG A 51 -0.35 8.35 5.21
N SER A 52 0.90 7.89 5.34
CA SER A 52 1.52 7.05 4.31
C SER A 52 0.90 5.66 4.24
N ALA A 53 0.52 5.08 5.39
CA ALA A 53 -0.22 3.82 5.44
C ALA A 53 -1.58 3.96 4.75
N LEU A 54 -2.30 5.06 4.99
CA LEU A 54 -3.57 5.35 4.32
C LEU A 54 -3.39 5.46 2.80
N SER A 55 -2.47 6.28 2.32
CA SER A 55 -2.24 6.45 0.87
C SER A 55 -1.77 5.16 0.18
N LEU A 56 -0.98 4.32 0.87
CA LEU A 56 -0.61 3.00 0.37
C LEU A 56 -1.83 2.09 0.23
N LEU A 57 -2.68 2.07 1.26
CA LEU A 57 -3.88 1.25 1.28
C LEU A 57 -4.86 1.69 0.20
N GLU A 58 -5.14 3.00 0.12
CA GLU A 58 -5.95 3.63 -0.93
C GLU A 58 -5.46 3.23 -2.33
N SER A 59 -4.18 3.40 -2.61
CA SER A 59 -3.62 3.10 -3.93
C SER A 59 -3.81 1.61 -4.29
N LEU A 60 -3.53 0.70 -3.37
CA LEU A 60 -3.64 -0.74 -3.61
C LEU A 60 -5.09 -1.21 -3.72
N THR A 61 -6.00 -0.68 -2.89
CA THR A 61 -7.42 -1.02 -2.97
C THR A 61 -8.08 -0.45 -4.21
N SER A 62 -7.78 0.80 -4.56
CA SER A 62 -8.31 1.43 -5.79
C SER A 62 -7.78 0.75 -7.04
N ALA A 63 -6.52 0.30 -7.05
CA ALA A 63 -5.99 -0.49 -8.17
C ALA A 63 -6.75 -1.80 -8.35
N ARG A 64 -7.11 -2.49 -7.25
CA ARG A 64 -7.93 -3.71 -7.31
C ARG A 64 -9.34 -3.48 -7.82
N GLU A 65 -9.95 -2.35 -7.47
CA GLU A 65 -11.28 -1.98 -7.94
C GLU A 65 -11.29 -1.62 -9.43
N GLN A 66 -10.28 -0.87 -9.88
CA GLN A 66 -10.21 -0.36 -11.26
C GLN A 66 -9.59 -1.36 -12.24
N TYR A 67 -8.64 -2.18 -11.78
CA TYR A 67 -7.84 -3.08 -12.61
C TYR A 67 -7.73 -4.48 -11.98
N PRO A 68 -8.84 -5.20 -11.74
CA PRO A 68 -8.85 -6.46 -10.98
C PRO A 68 -8.02 -7.59 -11.63
N GLU A 69 -7.78 -7.54 -12.94
CA GLU A 69 -7.00 -8.56 -13.66
C GLU A 69 -5.49 -8.41 -13.48
N THR A 70 -5.01 -7.19 -13.20
CA THR A 70 -3.57 -6.88 -13.12
C THR A 70 -3.14 -6.46 -11.72
N ALA A 71 -4.08 -6.05 -10.86
CA ALA A 71 -3.81 -5.65 -9.50
C ALA A 71 -3.50 -6.85 -8.59
N ALA A 72 -2.63 -6.62 -7.61
CA ALA A 72 -2.31 -7.61 -6.59
C ALA A 72 -3.46 -7.80 -5.60
N GLU A 73 -3.66 -9.02 -5.11
CA GLU A 73 -4.37 -9.26 -3.86
C GLU A 73 -3.58 -8.62 -2.70
N LEU A 74 -4.28 -7.97 -1.77
CA LEU A 74 -3.66 -7.33 -0.61
C LEU A 74 -3.92 -8.13 0.66
N ARG A 75 -2.85 -8.44 1.41
CA ARG A 75 -2.89 -9.05 2.74
C ARG A 75 -2.08 -8.23 3.73
N LEU A 76 -2.71 -7.86 4.83
CA LEU A 76 -2.10 -7.10 5.91
C LEU A 76 -1.95 -8.02 7.12
N HIS A 77 -0.77 -8.01 7.74
CA HIS A 77 -0.46 -8.81 8.91
C HIS A 77 -0.01 -7.89 10.05
N ALA A 78 -0.62 -8.07 11.21
CA ALA A 78 -0.18 -7.47 12.46
C ALA A 78 1.09 -8.17 12.97
N GLU A 79 1.66 -7.62 14.05
CA GLU A 79 2.71 -8.31 14.79
C GLU A 79 2.22 -9.71 15.22
N GLY A 80 2.98 -10.75 14.91
CA GLY A 80 2.59 -12.14 15.19
C GLY A 80 1.66 -12.80 14.15
N ASP A 81 1.64 -12.31 12.91
CA ASP A 81 0.97 -12.94 11.75
C ASP A 81 -0.58 -12.92 11.77
N ALA A 82 -1.18 -12.11 12.63
CA ALA A 82 -2.65 -11.97 12.63
C ALA A 82 -3.09 -11.18 11.39
N VAL A 83 -3.98 -11.76 10.57
CA VAL A 83 -4.52 -11.11 9.37
C VAL A 83 -5.44 -9.95 9.78
N ILE A 84 -5.21 -8.79 9.18
CA ILE A 84 -5.98 -7.56 9.39
C ILE A 84 -7.05 -7.43 8.29
N ASP A 85 -8.28 -7.13 8.69
CA ASP A 85 -9.34 -6.77 7.75
C ASP A 85 -9.05 -5.41 7.10
N VAL A 86 -8.79 -5.44 5.79
CA VAL A 86 -8.40 -4.27 5.00
C VAL A 86 -9.43 -3.14 5.09
N ALA A 87 -10.73 -3.47 5.08
CA ALA A 87 -11.79 -2.46 5.10
C ALA A 87 -11.92 -1.79 6.48
N ALA A 88 -11.80 -2.56 7.57
CA ALA A 88 -11.76 -2.05 8.93
C ALA A 88 -10.53 -1.16 9.15
N GLU A 89 -9.39 -1.57 8.62
CA GLU A 89 -8.15 -0.81 8.75
C GLU A 89 -8.18 0.50 7.97
N PHE A 90 -8.78 0.49 6.77
CA PHE A 90 -9.02 1.71 6.00
C PHE A 90 -9.81 2.74 6.83
N ARG A 91 -10.94 2.32 7.41
CA ARG A 91 -11.77 3.17 8.27
C ARG A 91 -11.00 3.68 9.49
N ARG A 92 -10.14 2.85 10.08
CA ARG A 92 -9.28 3.24 11.21
C ARG A 92 -8.33 4.36 10.80
N LEU A 93 -7.63 4.20 9.69
CA LEU A 93 -6.65 5.17 9.20
C LEU A 93 -7.28 6.47 8.73
N GLU A 94 -8.43 6.41 8.06
CA GLU A 94 -9.20 7.61 7.71
C GLU A 94 -9.62 8.41 8.95
N ALA A 95 -10.06 7.72 10.02
CA ALA A 95 -10.43 8.37 11.26
C ALA A 95 -9.23 9.08 11.91
N ILE A 96 -8.05 8.45 11.90
CA ILE A 96 -6.81 9.05 12.40
C ILE A 96 -6.43 10.28 11.57
N ALA A 97 -6.48 10.19 10.24
CA ALA A 97 -6.11 11.29 9.34
C ALA A 97 -7.03 12.51 9.46
N LYS A 98 -8.31 12.31 9.77
CA LYS A 98 -9.29 13.39 10.01
C LYS A 98 -9.09 14.13 11.34
N LEU A 99 -8.31 13.57 12.26
CA LEU A 99 -8.04 14.14 13.59
C LEU A 99 -6.70 14.90 13.67
N SER A 100 -5.89 14.89 12.60
CA SER A 100 -4.53 15.47 12.52
C SER A 100 -4.47 16.70 11.63
#